data_AF-A0A6J8A0C7-F1
#
_entry.id   AF-A0A6J8A0C7-F1
#
_cell.length_a   1.000
_cell.length_b   1.000
_cell.length_c   1.000
_cell.angle_alpha   90.00
_cell.angle_beta   90.00
_cell.angle_gamma   90.00
#
_symmetry.space_group_name_H-M   'P 1'
#
loop_
_entity.id
_entity.type
_entity.pdbx_description
1 polymer ?
#
loop_
_entity_poly.entity_id
_entity_poly.type
_entity_poly.pdbx_seq_one_letter_code
_entity_poly.pdbx_strand_id
1 'polypeptide(L)'
;MVKSRAQIQREYRQRLKEKNNEAYLQKERERRKQNYVPSSQLSRRKRRQRNEYNRDYLKHYRARKKEVLELIHTNNQQIEPSTSGYESGTSSVIPTENRLLVQMRFQKKANGPKMRISKDLTKIKAEMKSLQAKHENLKRKYRTTARSLQRVKRKKVDKNTSTPRSKTEQQLDEMNLSAEQRSSVRKELLFANTICNEIRSAGEGTSTQARMRTRIVRNIVSGKTMKKYRMIKTLAQRTGLSRNKLAKVATKDINIKRLYRIREMGKHRYNVTRFLERDENSRVMPGKADYVKTDDKKVQKRILTDYLSNLYHKFMMEYPTVKLSFTTFTRLRPKNILLTSLIRFDFDFWCFNATF
;
A
#
# COMPACT_ATOMS: atom_id res chain seq x y z
N MET A 1 34.63 53.87 40.78
CA MET A 1 34.18 52.46 40.65
C MET A 1 35.16 51.69 39.77
N VAL A 2 35.78 50.64 40.28
CA VAL A 2 36.73 49.81 39.51
C VAL A 2 35.97 49.05 38.43
N LYS A 3 36.29 49.29 37.16
CA LYS A 3 35.62 48.61 36.03
C LYS A 3 35.93 47.11 36.09
N SER A 4 34.92 46.27 35.90
CA SER A 4 35.11 44.82 35.80
C SER A 4 36.08 44.48 34.66
N ARG A 5 36.89 43.42 34.84
CA ARG A 5 37.86 42.96 33.82
C ARG A 5 37.21 42.71 32.46
N ALA A 6 35.96 42.24 32.44
CA ALA A 6 35.17 42.06 31.22
C ALA A 6 34.81 43.40 30.55
N GLN A 7 34.56 44.44 31.34
CA GLN A 7 34.25 45.78 30.88
C GLN A 7 35.50 46.48 30.33
N ILE A 8 36.65 46.32 30.98
CA ILE A 8 37.96 46.80 30.49
C ILE A 8 38.30 46.18 29.13
N GLN A 9 38.13 44.86 28.98
CA GLN A 9 38.35 44.19 27.69
C GLN A 9 37.35 44.64 26.61
N ARG A 10 36.10 44.92 26.97
CA ARG A 10 35.08 45.40 26.03
C ARG A 10 35.43 46.79 25.50
N GLU A 11 35.85 47.70 26.38
CA GLU A 11 36.29 49.05 26.03
C GLU A 11 37.58 49.02 25.21
N TYR A 12 38.55 48.17 25.56
CA TYR A 12 39.76 47.96 24.75
C TYR A 12 39.42 47.50 23.32
N ARG A 13 38.48 46.55 23.17
CA ARG A 13 38.00 46.11 21.85
C ARG A 13 37.26 47.22 21.10
N GLN A 14 36.55 48.12 21.78
CA GLN A 14 35.90 49.27 21.14
C GLN A 14 36.93 50.27 20.63
N ARG A 15 37.95 50.60 21.42
CA ARG A 15 39.06 51.48 21.00
C ARG A 15 39.82 50.91 19.80
N LEU A 16 40.05 49.59 19.76
CA LEU A 16 40.67 48.94 18.58
C LEU A 16 39.80 49.01 17.32
N LYS A 17 38.47 48.93 17.46
CA LYS A 17 37.51 49.07 16.35
C LYS A 17 37.47 50.49 15.81
N GLU A 18 37.58 51.48 16.69
CA GLU A 18 37.60 52.90 16.30
C GLU A 18 38.92 53.27 15.62
N LYS A 19 40.04 52.72 16.10
CA LYS A 19 41.38 53.01 15.55
C LYS A 19 41.65 52.37 14.18
N ASN A 20 41.22 51.12 13.98
CA ASN A 20 41.49 50.34 12.75
C ASN A 20 40.21 49.64 12.23
N ASN A 21 39.17 50.43 11.95
CA ASN A 21 37.84 49.92 11.60
C ASN A 21 37.87 48.97 10.39
N GLU A 22 38.63 49.31 9.36
CA GLU A 22 38.68 48.51 8.12
C GLU A 22 39.34 47.14 8.33
N ALA A 23 40.50 47.09 8.99
CA ALA A 23 41.20 45.84 9.30
C ALA A 23 40.38 44.94 10.25
N TYR A 24 39.68 45.54 11.22
CA TYR A 24 38.75 44.82 12.08
C TYR A 24 37.57 44.21 11.30
N LEU A 25 36.98 44.98 10.38
CA LEU A 25 35.89 44.50 9.51
C LEU A 25 36.36 43.41 8.55
N GLN A 26 37.59 43.49 8.03
CA GLN A 26 38.19 42.42 7.21
C GLN A 26 38.35 41.12 8.00
N LYS A 27 38.99 41.17 9.19
CA LYS A 27 39.17 40.01 10.07
C LYS A 27 37.83 39.37 10.48
N GLU A 28 36.80 40.19 10.69
CA GLU A 28 35.46 39.69 11.05
C GLU A 28 34.71 39.09 9.84
N ARG A 29 34.93 39.62 8.62
CA ARG A 29 34.43 38.99 7.38
C ARG A 29 35.07 37.62 7.15
N GLU A 30 36.38 37.49 7.35
CA GLU A 30 37.11 36.22 7.23
C GLU A 30 36.64 35.19 8.25
N ARG A 31 36.50 35.60 9.52
CA ARG A 31 35.96 34.74 10.58
C ARG A 31 34.55 34.26 10.28
N ARG A 32 33.69 35.13 9.73
CA ARG A 32 32.34 34.74 9.30
C ARG A 32 32.38 33.78 8.11
N LYS A 33 33.27 34.00 7.14
CA LYS A 33 33.46 33.13 5.98
C LYS A 33 33.89 31.71 6.40
N GLN A 34 34.84 31.60 7.34
CA GLN A 34 35.30 30.34 7.92
C GLN A 34 34.19 29.54 8.62
N ASN A 35 33.28 30.23 9.33
CA ASN A 35 32.20 29.60 10.10
C ASN A 35 30.87 29.49 9.33
N TYR A 36 30.84 29.94 8.07
CA TYR A 36 29.62 29.94 7.27
C TYR A 36 29.43 28.60 6.56
N VAL A 37 28.39 27.86 6.98
CA VAL A 37 27.96 26.63 6.29
C VAL A 37 26.75 26.94 5.41
N PRO A 38 26.81 26.73 4.09
CA PRO A 38 25.68 26.88 3.17
C PRO A 38 24.45 26.07 3.62
N SER A 39 23.26 26.62 3.36
CA SER A 39 22.01 25.98 3.79
C SER A 39 21.80 24.60 3.16
N SER A 40 22.33 24.37 1.95
CA SER A 40 22.29 23.10 1.21
C SER A 40 22.98 21.94 1.93
N GLN A 41 24.08 22.22 2.65
CA GLN A 41 24.89 21.21 3.34
C GLN A 41 24.34 20.83 4.74
N LEU A 42 23.30 21.51 5.22
CA LEU A 42 22.71 21.25 6.53
C LEU A 42 21.62 20.17 6.48
N SER A 43 21.65 19.26 7.46
CA SER A 43 20.53 18.36 7.74
C SER A 43 19.24 19.13 8.02
N ARG A 44 18.08 18.53 7.67
CA ARG A 44 16.74 19.13 7.82
C ARG A 44 16.47 19.64 9.25
N ARG A 45 16.95 18.92 10.28
CA ARG A 45 16.82 19.31 11.69
C ARG A 45 17.62 20.58 12.02
N LYS A 46 18.88 20.65 11.58
CA LYS A 46 19.77 21.82 11.79
C LYS A 46 19.30 23.04 11.00
N ARG A 47 18.75 22.84 9.80
CA ARG A 47 18.15 23.92 8.99
C ARG A 47 16.92 24.53 9.71
N ARG A 48 16.07 23.70 10.34
CA ARG A 48 14.93 24.18 11.13
C ARG A 48 15.38 25.02 12.33
N GLN A 49 16.35 24.54 13.10
CA GLN A 49 16.92 25.28 14.25
C GLN A 49 17.53 26.63 13.83
N ARG A 50 18.27 26.66 12.71
CA ARG A 50 18.83 27.92 12.19
C ARG A 50 17.74 28.91 11.79
N ASN A 51 16.66 28.43 11.16
CA ASN A 51 15.54 29.29 10.77
C ASN A 51 14.79 29.86 11.97
N GLU A 52 14.62 29.06 13.02
CA GLU A 52 13.99 29.47 14.28
C GLU A 52 14.83 30.55 14.99
N TYR A 53 16.14 30.30 15.16
CA TYR A 53 17.07 31.31 15.68
C TYR A 53 17.05 32.61 14.87
N ASN A 54 17.08 32.54 13.54
CA ASN A 54 17.02 33.73 12.68
C ASN A 54 15.70 34.49 12.82
N ARG A 55 14.58 33.76 12.99
CA ARG A 55 13.26 34.36 13.20
C ARG A 55 13.24 35.15 14.51
N ASP A 56 13.75 34.55 15.58
CA ASP A 56 13.77 35.19 16.90
C ASP A 56 14.75 36.37 16.93
N TYR A 57 15.93 36.22 16.31
CA TYR A 57 16.88 37.33 16.13
C TYR A 57 16.24 38.51 15.38
N LEU A 58 15.55 38.26 14.27
CA LEU A 58 14.87 39.30 13.49
C LEU A 58 13.74 39.96 14.29
N LYS A 59 12.99 39.19 15.10
CA LYS A 59 11.97 39.71 16.00
C LYS A 59 12.56 40.71 16.99
N HIS A 60 13.64 40.33 17.68
CA HIS A 60 14.33 41.22 18.64
C HIS A 60 15.01 42.42 17.97
N TYR A 61 15.55 42.26 16.76
CA TYR A 61 16.14 43.36 16.01
C TYR A 61 15.07 44.39 15.60
N ARG A 62 13.91 43.94 15.12
CA ARG A 62 12.79 44.82 14.76
C ARG A 62 12.21 45.56 15.97
N ALA A 63 12.05 44.87 17.11
CA ALA A 63 11.62 45.50 18.35
C ALA A 63 12.56 46.63 18.78
N ARG A 64 13.88 46.35 18.86
CA ARG A 64 14.89 47.38 19.16
C ARG A 64 14.89 48.53 18.16
N LYS A 65 14.73 48.25 16.86
CA LYS A 65 14.67 49.30 15.83
C LYS A 65 13.42 50.17 15.99
N LYS A 66 12.29 49.58 16.41
CA LYS A 66 11.05 50.31 16.71
C LYS A 66 11.22 51.22 17.92
N GLU A 67 11.81 50.71 19.00
CA GLU A 67 12.14 51.51 20.21
C GLU A 67 13.07 52.69 19.89
N VAL A 68 14.12 52.47 19.09
CA VAL A 68 15.03 53.55 18.66
C VAL A 68 14.31 54.59 17.81
N LEU A 69 13.44 54.16 16.89
CA LEU A 69 12.62 55.07 16.09
C LEU A 69 11.63 55.88 16.94
N GLU A 70 11.01 55.23 17.94
CA GLU A 70 10.11 55.90 18.89
C GLU A 70 10.87 56.94 19.72
N LEU A 71 12.08 56.62 20.21
CA LEU A 71 12.95 57.58 20.91
C LEU A 71 13.36 58.78 20.04
N ILE A 72 13.66 58.55 18.76
CA ILE A 72 13.96 59.63 17.80
C ILE A 72 12.71 60.49 17.56
N HIS A 73 11.52 59.88 17.50
CA HIS A 73 10.27 60.59 17.29
C HIS A 73 9.88 61.44 18.50
N THR A 74 10.09 60.94 19.73
CA THR A 74 9.84 61.70 20.96
C THR A 74 10.81 62.87 21.13
N ASN A 75 12.09 62.71 20.73
CA ASN A 75 13.07 63.79 20.79
C ASN A 75 12.81 64.89 19.74
N ASN A 76 12.17 64.56 18.61
CA ASN A 76 11.83 65.53 17.57
C ASN A 76 10.49 66.26 17.81
N GLN A 77 9.70 65.88 18.81
CA GLN A 77 8.44 66.55 19.16
C GLN A 77 8.60 67.77 20.09
N GLN A 78 9.81 68.13 20.51
CA GLN A 78 10.09 69.37 21.27
C GLN A 78 10.51 70.56 20.40
N ILE A 79 10.39 70.48 19.06
CA ILE A 79 10.68 71.60 18.17
C ILE A 79 9.40 71.97 17.43
N GLU A 80 8.72 73.00 17.94
CA GLU A 80 7.64 73.75 17.29
C GLU A 80 8.05 74.19 15.87
N PRO A 81 7.17 74.09 14.85
CA PRO A 81 7.46 74.64 13.53
C PRO A 81 7.01 76.11 13.49
N SER A 82 7.90 77.01 13.92
CA SER A 82 7.81 78.43 13.57
C SER A 82 8.27 78.65 12.13
N THR A 83 7.32 79.05 11.29
CA THR A 83 7.37 80.15 10.31
C THR A 83 8.72 80.56 9.70
N SER A 84 8.67 80.74 8.36
CA SER A 84 9.39 81.76 7.59
C SER A 84 10.87 81.53 7.23
N GLY A 85 11.14 81.75 5.94
CA GLY A 85 12.18 82.70 5.55
C GLY A 85 13.54 82.12 5.21
N TYR A 86 14.07 82.62 4.10
CA TYR A 86 15.47 82.49 3.69
C TYR A 86 16.44 82.73 4.85
N GLU A 87 17.56 82.00 4.90
CA GLU A 87 18.91 82.58 4.75
C GLU A 87 20.03 81.52 4.82
N SER A 88 21.20 81.98 4.37
CA SER A 88 22.33 81.26 3.81
C SER A 88 23.32 80.69 4.84
N GLY A 89 24.23 79.84 4.36
CA GLY A 89 25.59 79.79 4.95
C GLY A 89 26.28 78.45 4.91
N THR A 90 27.12 78.20 3.90
CA THR A 90 28.44 77.61 4.16
C THR A 90 29.47 78.30 3.25
N SER A 91 30.38 78.99 3.92
CA SER A 91 31.50 79.75 3.38
C SER A 91 32.58 78.83 2.82
N SER A 92 33.15 79.19 1.67
CA SER A 92 34.61 79.10 1.48
C SER A 92 35.05 80.15 0.46
N VAL A 93 36.00 80.98 0.90
CA VAL A 93 36.59 82.12 0.21
C VAL A 93 37.72 81.64 -0.68
N ILE A 94 37.68 81.97 -1.98
CA ILE A 94 38.89 82.14 -2.83
C ILE A 94 38.61 83.34 -3.76
N PRO A 95 39.49 84.36 -3.82
CA PRO A 95 39.32 85.52 -4.68
C PRO A 95 39.98 85.28 -6.04
N THR A 96 39.24 85.41 -7.13
CA THR A 96 39.82 85.66 -8.46
C THR A 96 38.92 86.60 -9.24
N GLU A 97 39.58 87.54 -9.90
CA GLU A 97 39.07 88.78 -10.45
C GLU A 97 38.06 88.57 -11.60
N ASN A 98 37.04 89.43 -11.62
CA ASN A 98 36.24 89.90 -12.76
C ASN A 98 36.13 88.98 -13.99
N ARG A 99 35.23 88.00 -13.95
CA ARG A 99 34.55 87.48 -15.14
C ARG A 99 33.08 87.89 -15.11
N LEU A 100 32.65 88.69 -16.08
CA LEU A 100 31.25 88.97 -16.37
C LEU A 100 30.52 87.66 -16.71
N LEU A 101 29.82 87.09 -15.73
CA LEU A 101 28.91 85.95 -15.92
C LEU A 101 27.55 86.48 -16.39
N VAL A 102 27.30 86.42 -17.70
CA VAL A 102 25.96 86.67 -18.25
C VAL A 102 25.05 85.49 -17.88
N GLN A 103 24.20 85.68 -16.88
CA GLN A 103 23.26 84.66 -16.43
C GLN A 103 22.06 84.58 -17.39
N MET A 104 22.21 83.79 -18.45
CA MET A 104 21.13 83.50 -19.40
C MET A 104 20.02 82.70 -18.68
N ARG A 105 18.84 83.30 -18.50
CA ARG A 105 17.66 82.63 -17.95
C ARG A 105 17.05 81.68 -18.99
N PHE A 106 17.57 80.47 -19.08
CA PHE A 106 16.90 79.41 -19.83
C PHE A 106 15.64 78.98 -19.08
N GLN A 107 14.46 79.30 -19.61
CA GLN A 107 13.21 78.67 -19.15
C GLN A 107 13.37 77.15 -19.33
N LYS A 108 13.39 76.40 -18.22
CA LYS A 108 13.49 74.93 -18.23
C LYS A 108 12.31 74.35 -19.02
N LYS A 109 12.49 74.10 -20.32
CA LYS A 109 11.46 73.44 -21.15
C LYS A 109 11.14 72.08 -20.53
N ALA A 110 9.89 71.90 -20.12
CA ALA A 110 9.41 70.65 -19.55
C ALA A 110 9.77 69.46 -20.43
N ASN A 111 10.35 68.42 -19.81
CA ASN A 111 10.76 67.11 -20.38
C ASN A 111 10.40 66.89 -21.85
N GLY A 112 11.38 67.00 -22.75
CA GLY A 112 11.20 66.83 -24.19
C GLY A 112 10.71 65.43 -24.61
N PRO A 113 10.24 65.28 -25.87
CA PRO A 113 9.57 64.06 -26.36
C PRO A 113 10.39 62.77 -26.19
N LYS A 114 11.72 62.82 -26.35
CA LYS A 114 12.61 61.66 -26.13
C LYS A 114 12.55 61.13 -24.69
N MET A 115 12.46 62.01 -23.70
CA MET A 115 12.34 61.61 -22.29
C MET A 115 10.97 60.99 -21.97
N ARG A 116 9.90 61.45 -22.63
CA ARG A 116 8.56 60.85 -22.49
C ARG A 116 8.52 59.44 -23.07
N ILE A 117 9.03 59.26 -24.30
CA ILE A 117 9.15 57.96 -24.96
C ILE A 117 9.99 56.99 -24.12
N SER A 118 11.13 57.45 -23.57
CA SER A 118 11.96 56.62 -22.67
C SER A 118 11.20 56.20 -21.41
N LYS A 119 10.42 57.12 -20.80
CA LYS A 119 9.62 56.80 -19.61
C LYS A 119 8.53 55.78 -19.94
N ASP A 120 7.85 55.92 -21.07
CA ASP A 120 6.81 54.98 -21.48
C ASP A 120 7.40 53.59 -21.83
N LEU A 121 8.55 53.53 -22.50
CA LEU A 121 9.28 52.28 -22.71
C LEU A 121 9.71 51.61 -21.39
N THR A 122 10.13 52.39 -20.39
CA THR A 122 10.45 51.83 -19.07
C THR A 122 9.22 51.31 -18.34
N LYS A 123 8.07 51.98 -18.45
CA LYS A 123 6.80 51.52 -17.88
C LYS A 123 6.34 50.22 -18.54
N ILE A 124 6.36 50.16 -19.87
CA ILE A 124 5.99 48.95 -20.63
C ILE A 124 6.91 47.79 -20.25
N LYS A 125 8.24 48.01 -20.19
CA LYS A 125 9.18 46.96 -19.75
C LYS A 125 8.94 46.48 -18.33
N ALA A 126 8.65 47.40 -17.40
CA ALA A 126 8.32 47.06 -16.01
C ALA A 126 7.01 46.27 -15.92
N GLU A 127 5.99 46.67 -16.69
CA GLU A 127 4.71 45.99 -16.78
C GLU A 127 4.86 44.60 -17.36
N MET A 128 5.62 44.45 -18.45
CA MET A 128 5.91 43.16 -19.09
C MET A 128 6.63 42.20 -18.12
N LYS A 129 7.61 42.73 -17.35
CA LYS A 129 8.29 41.97 -16.29
C LYS A 129 7.32 41.55 -15.17
N SER A 130 6.41 42.45 -14.78
CA SER A 130 5.39 42.15 -13.78
C SER A 130 4.41 41.07 -14.24
N LEU A 131 4.01 41.12 -15.52
CA LEU A 131 3.12 40.13 -16.15
C LEU A 131 3.80 38.77 -16.27
N GLN A 132 5.07 38.72 -16.66
CA GLN A 132 5.86 37.48 -16.67
C GLN A 132 5.95 36.85 -15.27
N ALA A 133 6.20 37.66 -14.24
CA ALA A 133 6.25 37.18 -12.85
C ALA A 133 4.88 36.67 -12.38
N LYS A 134 3.78 37.36 -12.74
CA LYS A 134 2.40 36.92 -12.46
C LYS A 134 2.09 35.59 -13.16
N HIS A 135 2.48 35.45 -14.42
CA HIS A 135 2.28 34.22 -15.19
C HIS A 135 3.04 33.03 -14.60
N GLU A 136 4.30 33.20 -14.22
CA GLU A 136 5.08 32.14 -13.54
C GLU A 136 4.48 31.77 -12.18
N ASN A 137 3.99 32.75 -11.42
CA ASN A 137 3.30 32.49 -10.16
C ASN A 137 1.97 31.74 -10.37
N LEU A 138 1.18 32.11 -11.38
CA LEU A 138 -0.04 31.39 -11.75
C LEU A 138 0.26 29.96 -12.18
N LYS A 139 1.30 29.75 -12.99
CA LYS A 139 1.77 28.42 -13.41
C LYS A 139 2.20 27.56 -12.22
N ARG A 140 2.89 28.14 -11.24
CA ARG A 140 3.23 27.46 -9.97
C ARG A 140 1.97 27.11 -9.18
N LYS A 141 1.04 28.05 -9.00
CA LYS A 141 -0.24 27.82 -8.32
C LYS A 141 -1.03 26.70 -8.99
N TYR A 142 -1.19 26.74 -10.31
CA TYR A 142 -1.83 25.70 -11.10
C TYR A 142 -1.19 24.32 -10.88
N ARG A 143 0.14 24.22 -10.94
CA ARG A 143 0.84 22.95 -10.68
C ARG A 143 0.58 22.42 -9.27
N THR A 144 0.60 23.31 -8.27
CA THR A 144 0.35 22.91 -6.87
C THR A 144 -1.11 22.49 -6.64
N THR A 145 -2.07 23.22 -7.20
CA THR A 145 -3.49 22.90 -7.08
C THR A 145 -3.80 21.61 -7.84
N ALA A 146 -3.28 21.43 -9.06
CA ALA A 146 -3.42 20.21 -9.84
C ALA A 146 -2.89 18.97 -9.10
N ARG A 147 -1.69 19.07 -8.50
CA ARG A 147 -1.12 17.99 -7.66
C ARG A 147 -1.98 17.71 -6.42
N SER A 148 -2.51 18.75 -5.78
CA SER A 148 -3.43 18.59 -4.64
C SER A 148 -4.72 17.89 -5.07
N LEU A 149 -5.32 18.31 -6.18
CA LEU A 149 -6.53 17.74 -6.77
C LEU A 149 -6.31 16.27 -7.16
N GLN A 150 -5.14 15.93 -7.71
CA GLN A 150 -4.74 14.55 -8.01
C GLN A 150 -4.67 13.68 -6.75
N ARG A 151 -4.09 14.19 -5.65
CA ARG A 151 -4.05 13.46 -4.37
C ARG A 151 -5.44 13.25 -3.79
N VAL A 152 -6.31 14.26 -3.86
CA VAL A 152 -7.71 14.15 -3.40
C VAL A 152 -8.48 13.14 -4.26
N LYS A 153 -8.30 13.17 -5.59
CA LYS A 153 -8.90 12.18 -6.51
C LYS A 153 -8.41 10.76 -6.20
N ARG A 154 -7.10 10.54 -6.05
CA ARG A 154 -6.54 9.23 -5.63
C ARG A 154 -7.11 8.76 -4.29
N LYS A 155 -7.13 9.65 -3.28
CA LYS A 155 -7.70 9.35 -1.96
C LYS A 155 -9.20 9.00 -2.02
N LYS A 156 -9.97 9.53 -2.98
CA LYS A 156 -11.37 9.14 -3.21
C LYS A 156 -11.49 7.75 -3.86
N VAL A 157 -10.62 7.42 -4.82
CA VAL A 157 -10.58 6.09 -5.47
C VAL A 157 -10.13 5.01 -4.48
N ASP A 158 -9.12 5.30 -3.65
CA ASP A 158 -8.52 4.35 -2.71
C ASP A 158 -9.39 4.05 -1.48
N LYS A 159 -10.43 4.87 -1.20
CA LYS A 159 -11.37 4.61 -0.09
C LYS A 159 -12.09 3.26 -0.23
N ASN A 160 -12.25 2.77 -1.45
CA ASN A 160 -12.93 1.49 -1.72
C ASN A 160 -11.97 0.29 -1.68
N THR A 161 -10.65 0.52 -1.79
CA THR A 161 -9.64 -0.55 -1.71
C THR A 161 -9.04 -0.59 -0.31
N SER A 162 -9.70 -1.33 0.58
CA SER A 162 -9.21 -1.56 1.94
C SER A 162 -7.90 -2.36 1.91
N THR A 163 -6.77 -1.68 2.13
CA THR A 163 -5.47 -2.34 2.28
C THR A 163 -5.46 -3.21 3.54
N PRO A 164 -4.68 -4.30 3.59
CA PRO A 164 -4.58 -5.14 4.79
C PRO A 164 -4.29 -4.31 6.04
N ARG A 165 -3.40 -3.33 5.95
CA ARG A 165 -3.03 -2.42 7.04
C ARG A 165 -4.17 -1.48 7.46
N SER A 166 -4.89 -0.90 6.50
CA SER A 166 -6.05 -0.06 6.84
C SER A 166 -7.14 -0.86 7.53
N LYS A 167 -7.40 -2.08 7.03
CA LYS A 167 -8.35 -3.02 7.62
C LYS A 167 -7.94 -3.44 9.04
N THR A 168 -6.64 -3.65 9.27
CA THR A 168 -6.15 -4.03 10.60
C THR A 168 -6.32 -2.91 11.60
N GLU A 169 -5.99 -1.67 11.22
CA GLU A 169 -6.20 -0.53 12.12
C GLU A 169 -7.68 -0.33 12.43
N GLN A 170 -8.55 -0.43 11.42
CA GLN A 170 -10.00 -0.37 11.62
C GLN A 170 -10.49 -1.43 12.62
N GLN A 171 -10.05 -2.68 12.48
CA GLN A 171 -10.42 -3.74 13.43
C GLN A 171 -9.87 -3.51 14.84
N LEU A 172 -8.67 -2.94 14.97
CA LEU A 172 -8.10 -2.61 16.26
C LEU A 172 -8.84 -1.44 16.93
N ASP A 173 -9.30 -0.47 16.14
CA ASP A 173 -10.14 0.64 16.60
C ASP A 173 -11.52 0.13 17.06
N GLU A 174 -12.12 -0.82 16.33
CA GLU A 174 -13.38 -1.46 16.70
C GLU A 174 -13.29 -2.28 18.00
N MET A 175 -12.10 -2.78 18.38
CA MET A 175 -11.91 -3.63 19.55
C MET A 175 -11.67 -2.88 20.86
N ASN A 176 -11.52 -1.54 20.84
CA ASN A 176 -11.30 -0.70 22.04
C ASN A 176 -10.20 -1.24 23.00
N LEU A 177 -9.10 -1.76 22.46
CA LEU A 177 -8.01 -2.35 23.24
C LEU A 177 -7.06 -1.30 23.83
N SER A 178 -6.41 -1.65 24.95
CA SER A 178 -5.28 -0.87 25.48
C SER A 178 -4.11 -0.85 24.49
N ALA A 179 -3.28 0.20 24.53
CA ALA A 179 -2.17 0.41 23.60
C ALA A 179 -1.18 -0.76 23.59
N GLU A 180 -0.93 -1.39 24.74
CA GLU A 180 -0.04 -2.54 24.89
C GLU A 180 -0.63 -3.78 24.21
N GLN A 181 -1.90 -4.11 24.49
CA GLN A 181 -2.62 -5.22 23.85
C GLN A 181 -2.74 -5.02 22.34
N ARG A 182 -2.97 -3.78 21.90
CA ARG A 182 -3.03 -3.40 20.49
C ARG A 182 -1.71 -3.68 19.78
N SER A 183 -0.57 -3.46 20.43
CA SER A 183 0.74 -3.73 19.84
C SER A 183 0.99 -5.23 19.62
N SER A 184 0.58 -6.08 20.58
CA SER A 184 0.71 -7.53 20.51
C SER A 184 -0.14 -8.12 19.37
N VAL A 185 -1.43 -7.76 19.32
CA VAL A 185 -2.39 -8.33 18.36
C VAL A 185 -2.21 -7.77 16.95
N ARG A 186 -1.66 -6.55 16.80
CA ARG A 186 -1.54 -5.88 15.48
C ARG A 186 -0.82 -6.74 14.44
N LYS A 187 0.29 -7.39 14.81
CA LYS A 187 1.09 -8.16 13.85
C LYS A 187 0.38 -9.45 13.43
N GLU A 188 -0.26 -10.14 14.37
CA GLU A 188 -1.06 -11.36 14.09
C GLU A 188 -2.27 -11.05 13.22
N LEU A 189 -2.97 -9.96 13.52
CA LEU A 189 -4.14 -9.54 12.77
C LEU A 189 -3.76 -9.05 11.36
N LEU A 190 -2.59 -8.40 11.22
CA LEU A 190 -2.03 -8.04 9.91
C LEU A 190 -1.63 -9.28 9.11
N PHE A 191 -1.00 -10.26 9.74
CA PHE A 191 -0.68 -11.55 9.11
C PHE A 191 -1.95 -12.26 8.62
N ALA A 192 -2.99 -12.35 9.44
CA ALA A 192 -4.26 -12.96 9.05
C ALA A 192 -4.93 -12.23 7.87
N ASN A 193 -4.96 -10.88 7.90
CA ASN A 193 -5.57 -10.08 6.84
C ASN A 193 -4.77 -10.10 5.54
N THR A 194 -3.43 -10.13 5.60
CA THR A 194 -2.57 -10.25 4.41
C THR A 194 -2.77 -11.60 3.73
N ILE A 195 -2.76 -12.70 4.49
CA ILE A 195 -3.07 -14.04 3.95
C ILE A 195 -4.47 -14.07 3.31
N CYS A 196 -5.48 -13.50 3.98
CA CYS A 196 -6.84 -13.48 3.43
C CYS A 196 -6.92 -12.70 2.11
N ASN A 197 -6.18 -11.61 1.98
CA ASN A 197 -6.13 -10.82 0.75
C ASN A 197 -5.39 -11.56 -0.37
N GLU A 198 -4.26 -12.22 -0.08
CA GLU A 198 -3.54 -13.04 -1.07
C GLU A 198 -4.40 -14.19 -1.60
N ILE A 199 -5.12 -14.89 -0.71
CA ILE A 199 -6.05 -15.95 -1.11
C ILE A 199 -7.17 -15.39 -1.99
N ARG A 200 -7.67 -14.19 -1.67
CA ARG A 200 -8.72 -13.53 -2.44
C ARG A 200 -8.22 -13.16 -3.84
N SER A 201 -7.05 -12.54 -3.93
CA SER A 201 -6.42 -12.20 -5.20
C SER A 201 -6.13 -13.44 -6.05
N ALA A 202 -5.74 -14.56 -5.43
CA ALA A 202 -5.62 -15.84 -6.14
C ALA A 202 -6.97 -16.38 -6.66
N GLY A 203 -8.07 -16.04 -5.99
CA GLY A 203 -9.44 -16.45 -6.31
C GLY A 203 -10.13 -15.63 -7.40
N GLU A 204 -9.67 -14.41 -7.67
CA GLU A 204 -10.32 -13.45 -8.61
C GLU A 204 -10.02 -13.74 -10.09
N GLY A 205 -9.09 -14.64 -10.40
CA GLY A 205 -8.76 -14.98 -11.78
C GLY A 205 -9.80 -15.87 -12.47
N THR A 206 -10.28 -15.46 -13.65
CA THR A 206 -11.27 -16.21 -14.45
C THR A 206 -10.65 -17.35 -15.28
N SER A 207 -9.34 -17.30 -15.52
CA SER A 207 -8.63 -18.26 -16.38
C SER A 207 -8.66 -19.69 -15.85
N THR A 208 -8.50 -20.68 -16.74
CA THR A 208 -8.45 -22.11 -16.37
C THR A 208 -7.34 -22.38 -15.35
N GLN A 209 -6.17 -21.76 -15.52
CA GLN A 209 -5.06 -21.85 -14.58
C GLN A 209 -5.40 -21.22 -13.22
N ALA A 210 -6.11 -20.08 -13.19
CA ALA A 210 -6.56 -19.45 -11.95
C ALA A 210 -7.59 -20.30 -11.20
N ARG A 211 -8.50 -20.97 -11.92
CA ARG A 211 -9.45 -21.93 -11.33
C ARG A 211 -8.73 -23.11 -10.69
N MET A 212 -7.67 -23.63 -11.30
CA MET A 212 -6.84 -24.68 -10.70
C MET A 212 -6.11 -24.19 -9.44
N ARG A 213 -5.45 -23.04 -9.50
CA ARG A 213 -4.79 -22.42 -8.33
C ARG A 213 -5.76 -22.22 -7.17
N THR A 214 -6.95 -21.68 -7.47
CA THR A 214 -8.04 -21.52 -6.49
C THR A 214 -8.47 -22.85 -5.87
N ARG A 215 -8.51 -23.94 -6.64
CA ARG A 215 -8.83 -25.29 -6.13
C ARG A 215 -7.75 -25.79 -5.17
N ILE A 216 -6.48 -25.59 -5.52
CA ILE A 216 -5.33 -25.97 -4.67
C ILE A 216 -5.38 -25.19 -3.35
N VAL A 217 -5.52 -23.85 -3.42
CA VAL A 217 -5.60 -22.98 -2.24
C VAL A 217 -6.78 -23.35 -1.35
N ARG A 218 -7.96 -23.60 -1.93
CA ARG A 218 -9.13 -24.10 -1.19
C ARG A 218 -8.79 -25.36 -0.40
N ASN A 219 -8.14 -26.34 -1.03
CA ASN A 219 -7.79 -27.61 -0.38
C ASN A 219 -6.76 -27.44 0.74
N ILE A 220 -5.85 -26.47 0.61
CA ILE A 220 -4.85 -26.16 1.62
C ILE A 220 -5.50 -25.51 2.84
N VAL A 221 -6.37 -24.52 2.62
CA VAL A 221 -6.92 -23.66 3.67
C VAL A 221 -8.09 -24.30 4.40
N SER A 222 -8.97 -25.04 3.71
CA SER A 222 -10.04 -25.78 4.39
C SER A 222 -9.56 -27.17 4.81
N GLY A 223 -9.10 -27.28 6.05
CA GLY A 223 -8.71 -28.54 6.68
C GLY A 223 -9.65 -28.99 7.80
N LYS A 224 -9.26 -30.06 8.50
CA LYS A 224 -9.97 -30.54 9.70
C LYS A 224 -10.14 -29.46 10.77
N THR A 225 -9.08 -28.70 11.04
CA THR A 225 -9.04 -27.71 12.12
C THR A 225 -10.11 -26.65 11.90
N MET A 226 -10.17 -26.08 10.70
CA MET A 226 -11.20 -25.12 10.31
C MET A 226 -12.61 -25.70 10.39
N LYS A 227 -12.80 -26.99 10.10
CA LYS A 227 -14.08 -27.70 10.23
C LYS A 227 -14.45 -27.94 11.70
N LYS A 228 -13.51 -28.41 12.52
CA LYS A 228 -13.67 -28.67 13.97
C LYS A 228 -14.15 -27.41 14.70
N TYR A 229 -13.52 -26.27 14.41
CA TYR A 229 -13.89 -24.98 15.02
C TYR A 229 -14.99 -24.23 14.25
N ARG A 230 -15.66 -24.85 13.27
CA ARG A 230 -16.79 -24.28 12.51
C ARG A 230 -16.49 -22.95 11.80
N MET A 231 -15.21 -22.69 11.47
CA MET A 231 -14.73 -21.42 10.92
C MET A 231 -14.91 -21.27 9.39
N ILE A 232 -15.58 -22.21 8.72
CA ILE A 232 -15.75 -22.19 7.25
C ILE A 232 -16.53 -20.96 6.78
N LYS A 233 -17.58 -20.55 7.52
CA LYS A 233 -18.39 -19.37 7.18
C LYS A 233 -17.52 -18.11 7.21
N THR A 234 -16.82 -17.91 8.31
CA THR A 234 -15.90 -16.79 8.52
C THR A 234 -14.79 -16.76 7.47
N LEU A 235 -14.21 -17.92 7.16
CA LEU A 235 -13.21 -18.07 6.12
C LEU A 235 -13.74 -17.66 4.74
N ALA A 236 -14.93 -18.14 4.35
CA ALA A 236 -15.54 -17.82 3.07
C ALA A 236 -15.79 -16.31 2.93
N GLN A 237 -16.31 -15.67 3.99
CA GLN A 237 -16.53 -14.22 4.02
C GLN A 237 -15.21 -13.43 3.91
N ARG A 238 -14.16 -13.88 4.60
CA ARG A 238 -12.86 -13.19 4.61
C ARG A 238 -12.08 -13.39 3.31
N THR A 239 -12.11 -14.58 2.71
CA THR A 239 -11.31 -14.92 1.52
C THR A 239 -12.05 -14.71 0.19
N GLY A 240 -13.38 -14.55 0.20
CA GLY A 240 -14.18 -14.47 -1.03
C GLY A 240 -14.38 -15.82 -1.75
N LEU A 241 -13.90 -16.92 -1.15
CA LEU A 241 -14.11 -18.26 -1.69
C LEU A 241 -15.53 -18.76 -1.40
N SER A 242 -16.10 -19.51 -2.35
CA SER A 242 -17.44 -20.08 -2.18
C SER A 242 -17.52 -21.06 -1.00
N ARG A 243 -18.41 -20.79 -0.04
CA ARG A 243 -18.65 -21.61 1.16
C ARG A 243 -18.95 -23.07 0.83
N ASN A 244 -19.82 -23.32 -0.15
CA ASN A 244 -20.26 -24.67 -0.52
C ASN A 244 -19.08 -25.53 -0.98
N LYS A 245 -18.15 -24.95 -1.74
CA LYS A 245 -16.98 -25.69 -2.20
C LYS A 245 -15.96 -25.89 -1.07
N LEU A 246 -15.80 -24.94 -0.14
CA LEU A 246 -14.95 -25.09 1.06
C LEU A 246 -15.45 -26.20 2.00
N ALA A 247 -16.77 -26.30 2.20
CA ALA A 247 -17.37 -27.34 3.04
C ALA A 247 -17.14 -28.76 2.48
N LYS A 248 -17.23 -28.90 1.14
CA LYS A 248 -17.09 -30.17 0.42
C LYS A 248 -15.65 -30.64 0.23
N VAL A 249 -14.64 -29.86 0.65
CA VAL A 249 -13.25 -30.30 0.55
C VAL A 249 -13.03 -31.54 1.40
N ALA A 250 -12.55 -32.62 0.77
CA ALA A 250 -12.13 -33.81 1.48
C ALA A 250 -11.10 -33.42 2.54
N THR A 251 -11.30 -33.83 3.78
CA THR A 251 -10.28 -33.64 4.82
C THR A 251 -8.97 -34.25 4.34
N LYS A 252 -7.84 -33.62 4.69
CA LYS A 252 -6.48 -34.04 4.26
C LYS A 252 -6.09 -35.46 4.71
N ASP A 253 -6.99 -36.12 5.40
CA ASP A 253 -6.96 -37.50 5.82
C ASP A 253 -7.06 -38.38 4.60
N ILE A 254 -5.90 -38.76 4.14
CA ILE A 254 -5.75 -40.04 3.49
C ILE A 254 -6.24 -41.07 4.53
N ASN A 255 -7.43 -41.62 4.33
CA ASN A 255 -7.87 -42.78 5.11
C ASN A 255 -7.02 -43.97 4.67
N ILE A 256 -5.83 -44.10 5.27
CA ILE A 256 -4.82 -45.10 4.92
C ILE A 256 -5.44 -46.51 4.97
N LYS A 257 -6.29 -46.78 5.95
CA LYS A 257 -7.03 -48.05 6.08
C LYS A 257 -7.95 -48.31 4.88
N ARG A 258 -8.67 -47.28 4.40
CA ARG A 258 -9.51 -47.38 3.20
C ARG A 258 -8.67 -47.61 1.94
N LEU A 259 -7.55 -46.90 1.78
CA LEU A 259 -6.67 -47.09 0.62
C LEU A 259 -6.03 -48.48 0.61
N TYR A 260 -5.55 -48.96 1.76
CA TYR A 260 -5.03 -50.30 1.91
C TYR A 260 -6.09 -51.35 1.53
N ARG A 261 -7.31 -51.19 2.04
CA ARG A 261 -8.44 -52.07 1.69
C ARG A 261 -8.72 -52.08 0.18
N ILE A 262 -8.76 -50.92 -0.46
CA ILE A 262 -9.00 -50.83 -1.92
C ILE A 262 -7.87 -51.52 -2.69
N ARG A 263 -6.61 -51.35 -2.26
CA ARG A 263 -5.45 -52.00 -2.88
C ARG A 263 -5.49 -53.52 -2.73
N GLU A 264 -5.71 -54.02 -1.52
CA GLU A 264 -5.81 -55.47 -1.27
C GLU A 264 -6.99 -56.09 -2.03
N MET A 265 -8.16 -55.42 -2.04
CA MET A 265 -9.29 -55.84 -2.86
C MET A 265 -8.94 -55.88 -4.36
N GLY A 266 -8.17 -54.90 -4.83
CA GLY A 266 -7.70 -54.84 -6.22
C GLY A 266 -6.88 -56.05 -6.65
N LYS A 267 -6.04 -56.62 -5.76
CA LYS A 267 -5.22 -57.81 -6.06
C LYS A 267 -6.04 -59.02 -6.47
N HIS A 268 -7.16 -59.23 -5.78
CA HIS A 268 -8.01 -60.41 -6.00
C HIS A 268 -9.13 -60.17 -7.01
N ARG A 269 -9.35 -58.92 -7.42
CA ARG A 269 -10.41 -58.54 -8.37
C ARG A 269 -10.33 -59.30 -9.69
N TYR A 270 -9.11 -59.47 -10.22
CA TYR A 270 -8.90 -60.21 -11.47
C TYR A 270 -9.33 -61.68 -11.33
N ASN A 271 -8.90 -62.37 -10.27
CA ASN A 271 -9.23 -63.77 -10.03
C ASN A 271 -10.74 -63.97 -9.85
N VAL A 272 -11.39 -63.10 -9.06
CA VAL A 272 -12.85 -63.15 -8.85
C VAL A 272 -13.61 -62.89 -10.16
N THR A 273 -13.18 -61.89 -10.94
CA THR A 273 -13.80 -61.57 -12.25
C THR A 273 -13.67 -62.76 -13.20
N ARG A 274 -12.45 -63.28 -13.36
CA ARG A 274 -12.16 -64.42 -14.23
C ARG A 274 -12.93 -65.67 -13.80
N PHE A 275 -13.08 -65.92 -12.51
CA PHE A 275 -13.85 -67.05 -11.99
C PHE A 275 -15.35 -66.90 -12.30
N LEU A 276 -15.94 -65.73 -12.06
CA LEU A 276 -17.37 -65.52 -12.27
C LEU A 276 -17.74 -65.44 -13.76
N GLU A 277 -16.83 -65.02 -14.63
CA GLU A 277 -17.06 -64.95 -16.09
C GLU A 277 -17.03 -66.31 -16.79
N ARG A 278 -16.61 -67.39 -16.12
CA ARG A 278 -16.65 -68.75 -16.71
C ARG A 278 -18.09 -69.18 -16.97
N ASP A 279 -18.30 -69.89 -18.07
CA ASP A 279 -19.63 -70.36 -18.49
C ASP A 279 -20.28 -71.33 -17.49
N GLU A 280 -19.48 -72.02 -16.68
CA GLU A 280 -19.96 -72.86 -15.57
C GLU A 280 -20.63 -72.05 -14.45
N ASN A 281 -20.12 -70.85 -14.17
CA ASN A 281 -20.50 -70.03 -13.02
C ASN A 281 -21.47 -68.91 -13.42
N SER A 282 -21.51 -68.53 -14.70
CA SER A 282 -22.49 -67.58 -15.24
C SER A 282 -22.83 -67.82 -16.70
N ARG A 283 -24.08 -67.52 -17.08
CA ARG A 283 -24.57 -67.62 -18.46
C ARG A 283 -24.78 -66.24 -19.07
N VAL A 284 -24.40 -66.09 -20.34
CA VAL A 284 -24.61 -64.85 -21.10
C VAL A 284 -26.10 -64.66 -21.40
N MET A 285 -26.59 -63.43 -21.24
CA MET A 285 -27.95 -63.08 -21.62
C MET A 285 -28.09 -62.94 -23.13
N PRO A 286 -29.15 -63.49 -23.76
CA PRO A 286 -29.29 -63.51 -25.21
C PRO A 286 -29.73 -62.18 -25.81
N GLY A 287 -30.30 -61.25 -25.03
CA GLY A 287 -30.92 -60.04 -25.56
C GLY A 287 -29.90 -59.00 -26.06
N LYS A 288 -30.18 -58.37 -27.20
CA LYS A 288 -29.34 -57.28 -27.76
C LYS A 288 -29.29 -56.03 -26.86
N ALA A 289 -30.31 -55.84 -26.02
CA ALA A 289 -30.36 -54.76 -25.01
C ALA A 289 -29.68 -55.14 -23.68
N ASP A 290 -29.29 -56.41 -23.51
CA ASP A 290 -28.71 -56.92 -22.28
C ASP A 290 -27.22 -56.65 -22.19
N TYR A 291 -26.83 -55.39 -22.26
CA TYR A 291 -25.44 -54.97 -22.08
C TYR A 291 -25.33 -53.93 -20.96
N VAL A 292 -24.14 -53.85 -20.38
CA VAL A 292 -23.74 -52.79 -19.43
C VAL A 292 -22.53 -52.08 -20.01
N LYS A 293 -22.59 -50.75 -20.06
CA LYS A 293 -21.44 -49.93 -20.41
C LYS A 293 -20.50 -49.90 -19.20
N THR A 294 -19.36 -50.58 -19.32
CA THR A 294 -18.30 -50.58 -18.30
C THR A 294 -17.10 -49.86 -18.87
N ASP A 295 -16.70 -48.78 -18.20
CA ASP A 295 -15.69 -47.82 -18.66
C ASP A 295 -16.00 -47.38 -20.11
N ASP A 296 -15.28 -47.92 -21.09
CA ASP A 296 -15.41 -47.56 -22.52
C ASP A 296 -15.95 -48.70 -23.41
N LYS A 297 -16.28 -49.87 -22.85
CA LYS A 297 -16.75 -51.04 -23.61
C LYS A 297 -18.18 -51.44 -23.25
N LYS A 298 -18.96 -51.83 -24.26
CA LYS A 298 -20.25 -52.51 -24.05
C LYS A 298 -19.95 -53.98 -23.76
N VAL A 299 -20.29 -54.44 -22.57
CA VAL A 299 -20.11 -55.83 -22.14
C VAL A 299 -21.49 -56.45 -21.93
N GLN A 300 -21.72 -57.64 -22.49
CA GLN A 300 -22.98 -58.36 -22.36
C GLN A 300 -23.22 -58.75 -20.89
N LYS A 301 -24.47 -58.64 -20.43
CA LYS A 301 -24.89 -59.07 -19.10
C LYS A 301 -24.78 -60.59 -19.01
N ARG A 302 -24.40 -61.08 -17.84
CA ARG A 302 -24.37 -62.51 -17.50
C ARG A 302 -25.19 -62.74 -16.23
N ILE A 303 -25.88 -63.86 -16.13
CA ILE A 303 -26.60 -64.28 -14.91
C ILE A 303 -25.82 -65.41 -14.26
N LEU A 304 -25.62 -65.33 -12.94
CA LEU A 304 -24.98 -66.41 -12.18
C LEU A 304 -25.81 -67.69 -12.24
N THR A 305 -25.15 -68.83 -12.37
CA THR A 305 -25.81 -70.15 -12.39
C THR A 305 -26.25 -70.61 -11.01
N ASP A 306 -25.58 -70.14 -9.96
CA ASP A 306 -25.82 -70.53 -8.56
C ASP A 306 -25.75 -69.31 -7.62
N TYR A 307 -26.21 -69.49 -6.39
CA TYR A 307 -26.11 -68.49 -5.33
C TYR A 307 -24.66 -68.11 -5.06
N LEU A 308 -24.47 -66.84 -4.73
CA LEU A 308 -23.15 -66.26 -4.54
C LEU A 308 -22.39 -66.91 -3.36
N SER A 309 -23.11 -67.46 -2.37
CA SER A 309 -22.55 -68.23 -1.26
C SER A 309 -21.87 -69.51 -1.74
N ASN A 310 -22.54 -70.26 -2.61
CA ASN A 310 -22.04 -71.52 -3.14
C ASN A 310 -20.84 -71.28 -4.07
N LEU A 311 -20.95 -70.28 -4.93
CA LEU A 311 -19.85 -69.84 -5.80
C LEU A 311 -18.64 -69.34 -4.99
N TYR A 312 -18.85 -68.74 -3.83
CA TYR A 312 -17.76 -68.36 -2.94
C TYR A 312 -17.03 -69.59 -2.37
N HIS A 313 -17.78 -70.62 -1.94
CA HIS A 313 -17.16 -71.87 -1.49
C HIS A 313 -16.37 -72.54 -2.61
N LYS A 314 -16.93 -72.64 -3.83
CA LYS A 314 -16.23 -73.14 -5.01
C LYS A 314 -14.95 -72.33 -5.30
N PHE A 315 -15.03 -71.00 -5.21
CA PHE A 315 -13.87 -70.13 -5.40
C PHE A 315 -12.77 -70.35 -4.34
N MET A 316 -13.13 -70.54 -3.06
CA MET A 316 -12.17 -70.84 -2.00
C MET A 316 -11.49 -72.21 -2.19
N MET A 317 -12.20 -73.19 -2.75
CA MET A 317 -11.62 -74.51 -3.09
C MET A 317 -10.65 -74.42 -4.27
N GLU A 318 -10.98 -73.65 -5.31
CA GLU A 318 -10.12 -73.48 -6.49
C GLU A 318 -8.89 -72.59 -6.23
N TYR A 319 -9.00 -71.64 -5.31
CA TYR A 319 -7.94 -70.69 -4.99
C TYR A 319 -7.57 -70.73 -3.49
N PRO A 320 -6.96 -71.82 -3.01
CA PRO A 320 -6.66 -71.99 -1.59
C PRO A 320 -5.64 -70.97 -1.04
N THR A 321 -4.82 -70.37 -1.91
CA THR A 321 -3.86 -69.33 -1.51
C THR A 321 -4.52 -67.97 -1.23
N VAL A 322 -5.76 -67.76 -1.71
CA VAL A 322 -6.45 -66.48 -1.65
C VAL A 322 -7.26 -66.37 -0.36
N LYS A 323 -6.80 -65.53 0.56
CA LYS A 323 -7.53 -65.21 1.80
C LYS A 323 -8.54 -64.10 1.56
N LEU A 324 -9.80 -64.47 1.29
CA LEU A 324 -10.83 -63.52 0.91
C LEU A 324 -12.14 -63.86 1.62
N SER A 325 -12.81 -62.88 2.23
CA SER A 325 -14.07 -63.12 2.93
C SER A 325 -15.26 -63.06 1.97
N PHE A 326 -16.35 -63.75 2.31
CA PHE A 326 -17.59 -63.74 1.51
C PHE A 326 -18.05 -62.31 1.16
N THR A 327 -18.06 -61.39 2.13
CA THR A 327 -18.47 -60.00 1.89
C THR A 327 -17.54 -59.24 0.94
N THR A 328 -16.25 -59.53 0.95
CA THR A 328 -15.32 -58.95 -0.04
C THR A 328 -15.50 -59.58 -1.42
N PHE A 329 -15.81 -60.87 -1.50
CA PHE A 329 -16.11 -61.58 -2.74
C PHE A 329 -17.33 -60.98 -3.43
N THR A 330 -18.41 -60.76 -2.69
CA THR A 330 -19.63 -60.16 -3.24
C THR A 330 -19.42 -58.74 -3.76
N ARG A 331 -18.59 -57.94 -3.08
CA ARG A 331 -18.23 -56.57 -3.50
C ARG A 331 -17.32 -56.53 -4.73
N LEU A 332 -16.53 -57.57 -4.96
CA LEU A 332 -15.63 -57.67 -6.12
C LEU A 332 -16.33 -58.15 -7.40
N ARG A 333 -17.60 -58.54 -7.30
CA ARG A 333 -18.41 -58.96 -8.44
C ARG A 333 -18.45 -57.86 -9.53
N PRO A 334 -18.14 -58.21 -10.79
CA PRO A 334 -18.33 -57.30 -11.92
C PRO A 334 -19.79 -56.84 -12.08
N LYS A 335 -19.98 -55.60 -12.52
CA LYS A 335 -21.33 -55.00 -12.66
C LYS A 335 -22.19 -55.66 -13.75
N ASN A 336 -21.56 -56.27 -14.75
CA ASN A 336 -22.22 -57.01 -15.83
C ASN A 336 -22.75 -58.39 -15.37
N ILE A 337 -22.40 -58.85 -14.16
CA ILE A 337 -22.85 -60.14 -13.64
C ILE A 337 -23.99 -59.93 -12.63
N LEU A 338 -25.16 -60.47 -12.96
CA LEU A 338 -26.40 -60.40 -12.21
C LEU A 338 -26.58 -61.62 -11.31
N LEU A 339 -27.27 -61.42 -10.18
CA LEU A 339 -27.63 -62.50 -9.26
C LEU A 339 -28.70 -63.40 -9.86
N THR A 340 -28.63 -64.69 -9.55
CA THR A 340 -29.62 -65.71 -9.93
C THR A 340 -31.01 -65.42 -9.36
N SER A 341 -31.09 -64.70 -8.23
CA SER A 341 -32.34 -64.43 -7.51
C SER A 341 -33.20 -63.28 -8.07
N LEU A 342 -32.80 -62.64 -9.18
CA LEU A 342 -33.49 -61.46 -9.75
C LEU A 342 -34.07 -61.74 -11.15
N ILE A 343 -34.73 -62.89 -11.32
CA ILE A 343 -35.62 -63.14 -12.47
C ILE A 343 -37.06 -62.63 -12.17
N ARG A 344 -37.32 -62.12 -10.95
CA ARG A 344 -38.57 -61.38 -10.65
C ARG A 344 -38.35 -59.87 -10.78
N PHE A 345 -38.90 -59.34 -11.88
CA PHE A 345 -39.37 -57.98 -12.13
C PHE A 345 -38.45 -56.79 -11.78
N ASP A 346 -38.26 -55.95 -12.80
CA ASP A 346 -37.78 -54.58 -12.69
C ASP A 346 -38.51 -53.83 -11.56
N PHE A 347 -37.83 -53.62 -10.43
CA PHE A 347 -38.17 -52.57 -9.48
C PHE A 347 -36.89 -52.08 -8.80
N ASP A 348 -36.43 -50.92 -9.28
CA ASP A 348 -35.65 -49.91 -8.55
C ASP A 348 -34.67 -50.40 -7.48
N PHE A 349 -33.45 -50.74 -7.89
CA PHE A 349 -32.28 -50.66 -7.01
C PHE A 349 -31.41 -49.45 -7.38
N TRP A 350 -32.06 -48.29 -7.42
CA TRP A 350 -31.42 -46.97 -7.41
C TRP A 350 -31.22 -46.47 -5.96
N CYS A 351 -30.83 -47.33 -5.03
CA CYS A 351 -30.64 -46.94 -3.62
C CYS A 351 -29.45 -47.67 -2.97
N PHE A 352 -28.22 -47.47 -3.47
CA PHE A 352 -27.02 -47.65 -2.64
C PHE A 352 -25.87 -46.74 -3.13
N ASN A 353 -26.20 -45.45 -3.30
CA ASN A 353 -25.23 -44.35 -3.31
C ASN A 353 -25.69 -43.30 -2.31
N ALA A 354 -25.86 -43.71 -1.06
CA ALA A 354 -26.00 -42.80 0.07
C ALA A 354 -24.85 -43.10 1.03
N THR A 355 -23.89 -42.16 1.06
CA THR A 355 -23.20 -41.68 2.26
C THR A 355 -23.04 -42.67 3.42
N PHE A 356 -21.79 -43.09 3.68
CA PHE A 356 -21.08 -42.85 4.95
C PHE A 356 -19.56 -42.96 4.73
#